data_AF-W4MCX0-F1
#
_entry.id   AF-W4MCX0-F1
#
_cell.length_a   1.000
_cell.length_b   1.000
_cell.length_c   1.000
_cell.angle_alpha   90.00
_cell.angle_beta   90.00
_cell.angle_gamma   90.00
#
_symmetry.space_group_name_H-M   'P 1'
#
loop_
_entity.id
_entity.type
_entity.pdbx_description
1 polymer ?
#
loop_
_entity_poly.entity_id
_entity_poly.type
_entity_poly.pdbx_seq_one_letter_code
_entity_poly.pdbx_strand_id
1 'polypeptide(L)'
;MQPDDIDLWAIHPGGRAVLDTCERALGLAPHALASSRAVLRHYGNMSSPTILFVMDHLLEKAGADRTLKGLSLGFGPGVTLEGILWHRGGDHG
;
A
#
# COMPACT_ATOMS: atom_id res chain seq x y z
N MET A 1 -0.61 -16.27 5.90
CA MET A 1 -1.48 -15.09 5.68
C MET A 1 -1.82 -15.09 4.22
N GLN A 2 -3.10 -15.09 3.89
CA GLN A 2 -3.56 -14.97 2.52
C GLN A 2 -3.70 -13.49 2.14
N PRO A 3 -3.61 -13.12 0.86
CA PRO A 3 -3.84 -11.74 0.43
C PRO A 3 -5.17 -11.14 0.93
N ASP A 4 -6.21 -11.98 1.02
CA ASP A 4 -7.54 -11.61 1.51
C ASP A 4 -7.58 -11.27 3.01
N ASP A 5 -6.52 -11.58 3.78
CA ASP A 5 -6.39 -11.18 5.19
C ASP A 5 -5.94 -9.71 5.37
N ILE A 6 -5.67 -8.97 4.28
CA ILE A 6 -5.15 -7.60 4.31
C ILE A 6 -6.22 -6.63 3.77
N ASP A 7 -6.69 -5.72 4.63
CA ASP A 7 -7.62 -4.67 4.26
C ASP A 7 -6.94 -3.54 3.47
N LEU A 8 -5.70 -3.20 3.84
CA LEU A 8 -5.01 -1.98 3.38
C LEU A 8 -3.66 -2.32 2.73
N TRP A 9 -3.57 -2.17 1.41
CA TRP A 9 -2.35 -2.42 0.64
C TRP A 9 -1.60 -1.12 0.32
N ALA A 10 -0.44 -0.93 0.93
CA ALA A 10 0.46 0.20 0.66
C ALA A 10 1.71 -0.29 -0.08
N ILE A 11 1.68 -0.30 -1.41
CA ILE A 11 2.85 -0.71 -2.21
C ILE A 11 3.61 0.52 -2.70
N HIS A 12 4.92 0.58 -2.42
CA HIS A 12 5.80 1.63 -2.90
C HIS A 12 5.83 1.63 -4.44
N PRO A 13 5.42 2.73 -5.09
CA PRO A 13 5.32 2.77 -6.53
C PRO A 13 6.65 3.18 -7.17
N GLY A 14 7.57 2.23 -7.34
CA GLY A 14 8.81 2.46 -8.10
C GLY A 14 8.55 2.88 -9.56
N GLY A 15 7.40 2.46 -10.09
CA GLY A 15 6.82 2.83 -11.38
C GLY A 15 5.53 2.05 -11.64
N ARG A 16 4.84 2.32 -12.74
CA ARG A 16 3.56 1.66 -13.08
C ARG A 16 3.69 0.13 -13.18
N ALA A 17 4.75 -0.35 -13.81
CA ALA A 17 4.99 -1.78 -14.02
C ALA A 17 5.17 -2.56 -12.70
N VAL A 18 5.71 -1.91 -11.66
CA VAL A 18 5.85 -2.52 -10.32
C VAL A 18 4.46 -2.80 -9.76
N LEU A 19 3.58 -1.79 -9.74
CA LEU A 19 2.21 -1.94 -9.24
C LEU A 19 1.41 -2.99 -10.02
N ASP A 20 1.49 -2.97 -11.36
CA ASP A 20 0.80 -3.94 -12.20
C ASP A 20 1.29 -5.37 -11.95
N THR A 21 2.58 -5.54 -11.67
CA THR A 21 3.16 -6.84 -11.35
C THR A 21 2.72 -7.33 -9.98
N CYS A 22 2.75 -6.47 -8.95
CA CYS A 22 2.27 -6.82 -7.61
C CYS A 22 0.78 -7.18 -7.61
N GLU A 23 -0.06 -6.39 -8.29
CA GLU A 23 -1.51 -6.64 -8.40
C GLU A 23 -1.79 -8.03 -8.96
N ARG A 24 -1.11 -8.41 -10.06
CA ARG A 24 -1.26 -9.75 -10.66
C ARG A 24 -0.67 -10.85 -9.78
N ALA A 25 0.54 -10.67 -9.27
CA ALA A 25 1.28 -11.71 -8.54
C ALA A 25 0.61 -12.06 -7.21
N LEU A 26 -0.04 -11.08 -6.57
CA LEU A 26 -0.74 -11.25 -5.29
C LEU A 26 -2.24 -11.49 -5.47
N GLY A 27 -2.76 -11.47 -6.70
CA GLY A 27 -4.19 -11.67 -6.98
C GLY A 27 -5.09 -10.59 -6.40
N LEU A 28 -4.62 -9.33 -6.35
CA LEU A 28 -5.34 -8.25 -5.67
C LEU A 28 -6.55 -7.78 -6.47
N ALA A 29 -7.57 -7.29 -5.74
CA ALA A 29 -8.70 -6.63 -6.36
C ALA A 29 -8.27 -5.36 -7.13
N PRO A 30 -8.96 -4.96 -8.22
CA PRO A 30 -8.54 -3.85 -9.09
C PRO A 30 -8.35 -2.49 -8.40
N HIS A 31 -8.96 -2.30 -7.23
CA HIS A 31 -8.90 -1.05 -6.46
C HIS A 31 -7.91 -1.11 -5.29
N ALA A 32 -7.33 -2.27 -4.98
CA ALA A 32 -6.45 -2.44 -3.82
C ALA A 32 -5.24 -1.51 -3.85
N LEU A 33 -4.70 -1.23 -5.05
CA LEU A 33 -3.55 -0.33 -5.24
C LEU A 33 -3.93 1.08 -5.68
N ALA A 34 -5.20 1.48 -5.53
CA ALA A 34 -5.68 2.80 -5.97
C ALA A 34 -4.90 3.96 -5.30
N SER A 35 -4.55 3.83 -4.01
CA SER A 35 -3.73 4.83 -3.31
C SER A 35 -2.30 4.90 -3.84
N SER A 36 -1.63 3.77 -4.06
CA SER A 36 -0.31 3.72 -4.68
C SER A 36 -0.29 4.35 -6.08
N ARG A 37 -1.30 4.03 -6.90
CA ARG A 37 -1.46 4.61 -8.25
C ARG A 37 -1.74 6.11 -8.21
N ALA A 38 -2.53 6.57 -7.22
CA ALA A 38 -2.83 7.99 -7.04
C ALA A 38 -1.59 8.80 -6.67
N VAL A 39 -0.81 8.33 -5.70
CA VAL A 39 0.44 8.98 -5.29
C VAL A 39 1.44 9.01 -6.44
N LEU A 40 1.62 7.89 -7.16
CA LEU A 40 2.50 7.87 -8.33
C LEU A 40 2.07 8.89 -9.41
N ARG A 41 0.77 9.01 -9.66
CA ARG A 41 0.23 9.96 -10.64
C ARG A 41 0.45 11.42 -10.23
N HIS A 42 0.26 11.74 -8.95
CA HIS A 42 0.32 13.12 -8.47
C HIS A 42 1.75 13.59 -8.16
N TYR A 43 2.61 12.70 -7.69
CA TYR A 43 3.92 13.06 -7.15
C TYR A 43 5.10 12.34 -7.82
N GLY A 44 4.82 11.33 -8.66
CA GLY A 44 5.87 10.47 -9.21
C GLY A 44 6.47 9.55 -8.14
N ASN A 45 7.62 8.95 -8.48
CA ASN A 45 8.45 8.23 -7.52
C ASN A 45 9.41 9.22 -6.84
N MET A 46 9.15 9.54 -5.57
CA MET A 46 9.94 10.46 -4.76
C MET A 46 11.04 9.73 -3.95
N SER A 47 11.39 8.48 -4.29
CA SER A 47 12.22 7.59 -3.48
C SER A 47 11.50 7.18 -2.17
N SER A 48 12.24 6.91 -1.09
CA SER A 48 11.71 6.36 0.16
C SER A 48 10.48 7.08 0.74
N PRO A 49 10.33 8.42 0.71
CA PRO A 49 9.14 9.09 1.24
C PRO A 49 7.84 8.69 0.55
N THR A 50 7.90 8.17 -0.68
CA THR A 50 6.70 7.83 -1.47
C THR A 50 5.81 6.83 -0.73
N ILE A 51 6.37 5.89 0.04
CA ILE A 51 5.56 4.94 0.82
C ILE A 51 4.74 5.64 1.91
N LEU A 52 5.28 6.69 2.53
CA LEU A 52 4.59 7.45 3.57
C LEU A 52 3.40 8.21 2.98
N PHE A 53 3.55 8.78 1.78
CA PHE A 53 2.45 9.44 1.06
C PHE A 53 1.37 8.44 0.64
N VAL A 54 1.76 7.21 0.28
CA VAL A 54 0.80 6.13 -0.01
C VAL A 54 0.02 5.76 1.24
N MET A 55 0.69 5.60 2.38
CA MET A 55 0.04 5.30 3.66
C MET A 55 -0.89 6.43 4.08
N ASP A 56 -0.46 7.68 3.97
CA ASP A 56 -1.27 8.86 4.30
C ASP A 56 -2.58 8.88 3.49
N HIS A 57 -2.49 8.88 2.16
CA HIS A 57 -3.67 8.86 1.28
C HIS A 57 -4.54 7.59 1.47
N LEU A 58 -3.95 6.45 1.83
CA LEU A 58 -4.69 5.22 2.14
C LEU A 58 -5.45 5.33 3.47
N LEU A 59 -4.84 5.89 4.50
CA LEU A 59 -5.42 6.08 5.83
C LEU A 59 -6.47 7.19 5.86
N GLU A 60 -6.34 8.24 5.04
CA GLU A 60 -7.38 9.26 4.84
C GLU A 60 -8.65 8.67 4.21
N LYS A 61 -8.49 7.71 3.31
CA LYS A 61 -9.61 7.02 2.64
C LYS A 61 -10.20 5.89 3.48
N ALA A 62 -9.39 5.28 4.34
CA ALA A 62 -9.84 4.26 5.25
C ALA A 62 -10.65 4.89 6.39
N GLY A 63 -11.86 4.37 6.61
CA GLY A 63 -12.65 4.70 7.80
C GLY A 63 -11.87 4.43 9.10
N ALA A 64 -12.34 5.03 10.20
CA ALA A 64 -11.82 4.81 11.54
C ALA A 64 -12.77 3.94 12.39
N ASP A 65 -13.79 3.34 11.79
CA ASP A 65 -14.89 2.63 12.45
C ASP A 65 -14.52 1.22 12.92
N ARG A 66 -13.45 0.62 12.36
CA ARG A 66 -12.99 -0.71 12.75
C ARG A 66 -11.47 -0.82 12.70
N THR A 67 -10.95 -1.81 13.42
CA THR A 67 -9.54 -2.18 13.28
C THR A 67 -9.30 -2.77 11.89
N LEU A 68 -8.34 -2.19 11.16
CA LEU A 68 -7.97 -2.62 9.80
C LEU A 68 -6.54 -3.14 9.79
N LYS A 69 -6.30 -4.20 9.01
CA LYS A 69 -4.98 -4.79 8.83
C LYS A 69 -4.33 -4.28 7.56
N GLY A 70 -3.14 -3.70 7.68
CA GLY A 70 -2.39 -3.13 6.59
C GLY A 70 -1.07 -3.83 6.34
N LEU A 71 -0.67 -3.89 5.07
CA LEU A 71 0.64 -4.35 4.63
C LEU A 71 1.29 -3.29 3.76
N SER A 72 2.45 -2.81 4.21
CA SER A 72 3.30 -1.91 3.43
C SER A 72 4.46 -2.70 2.81
N LEU A 73 4.70 -2.52 1.51
CA LEU A 73 5.79 -3.18 0.77
C LEU A 73 6.66 -2.15 0.04
N GLY A 74 7.97 -2.22 0.25
CA GLY A 74 8.98 -1.39 -0.40
C GLY A 74 9.99 -2.23 -1.20
N PHE A 75 10.46 -1.68 -2.33
CA PHE A 75 11.46 -2.33 -3.19
C PHE A 75 12.72 -1.46 -3.25
N GLY A 76 13.86 -2.01 -2.81
CA GLY A 76 15.16 -1.34 -2.85
C GLY A 76 16.03 -1.80 -4.02
N PRO A 77 17.19 -1.14 -4.26
CA PRO A 77 18.17 -1.59 -5.24
C PRO A 77 18.59 -3.06 -5.03
N GLY A 78 18.72 -3.82 -6.12
CA GLY A 78 19.02 -5.25 -6.09
C GLY A 78 17.74 -6.11 -6.14
N VAL A 79 17.53 -6.96 -5.11
CA VAL A 79 16.35 -7.85 -4.96
C VAL A 79 15.75 -7.72 -3.55
N THR A 80 15.92 -6.57 -2.89
CA THR A 80 15.44 -6.38 -1.52
C THR A 80 13.97 -5.99 -1.52
N LEU A 81 13.17 -6.79 -0.82
CA LEU A 81 11.80 -6.47 -0.43
C LEU A 81 11.77 -6.16 1.06
N GLU A 82 11.24 -5.00 1.41
CA GLU A 82 10.95 -4.64 2.80
C GLU A 82 9.43 -4.67 3.02
N GLY A 83 9.01 -5.27 4.13
CA GLY A 83 7.59 -5.45 4.45
C GLY A 83 7.29 -5.07 5.89
N ILE A 84 6.21 -4.31 6.10
CA ILE A 84 5.70 -3.95 7.42
C ILE A 84 4.23 -4.34 7.49
N LEU A 85 3.91 -5.25 8.41
CA LEU A 85 2.53 -5.54 8.78
C LEU A 85 2.13 -4.64 9.94
N TRP A 86 0.96 -3.99 9.83
CA TRP A 86 0.48 -3.05 10.83
C TRP A 86 -1.03 -3.15 10.99
N HIS A 87 -1.54 -2.63 12.11
CA HIS A 87 -2.97 -2.47 12.36
C HIS A 87 -3.30 -0.98 12.55
N ARG A 88 -4.35 -0.49 11.89
CA ARG A 88 -5.00 0.76 12.25
C ARG A 88 -6.03 0.44 13.33
N GLY A 89 -5.90 1.03 14.51
CA GLY A 89 -6.93 0.91 15.55
C GLY A 89 -8.22 1.57 15.09
N GLY A 90 -9.36 0.92 15.33
CA GLY A 90 -10.66 1.59 15.24
C GLY A 90 -10.86 2.53 16.43
N ASP A 91 -11.60 3.61 16.21
CA ASP A 91 -12.02 4.51 17.27
C ASP A 91 -13.09 3.80 18.10
N HIS A 92 -12.74 3.43 19.33
CA HIS A 92 -13.69 2.89 20.29
C HIS A 92 -14.19 4.10 21.08
N GLY A 93 -15.27 4.72 20.58
CA GLY A 93 -15.89 5.88 21.22
C GLY A 93 -16.17 5.68 22.71
#